data_AF-A0A925VIV4-F1
#
_entry.id   AF-A0A925VIV4-F1
#
_cell.length_a   1.000
_cell.length_b   1.000
_cell.length_c   1.000
_cell.angle_alpha   90.00
_cell.angle_beta   90.00
_cell.angle_gamma   90.00
#
_symmetry.space_group_name_H-M   'P 1'
#
loop_
_entity.id
_entity.type
_entity.pdbx_description
1 polymer ?
#
loop_
_entity_poly.entity_id
_entity_poly.type
_entity_poly.pdbx_seq_one_letter_code
_entity_poly.pdbx_strand_id
1 'polypeptide(L)' 'MLIIDGHLDLAWNALQWNRDLTQSAHTLRTLEAHTPGKGRALGTVALPDLRRGRVALCFA' A
#
# COMPACT_ATOMS: atom_id res chain seq x y z
N MET A 1 8.62 -17.99 -10.57
CA MET A 1 9.29 -16.68 -10.67
C MET A 1 9.33 -16.08 -9.27
N LEU A 2 10.50 -15.64 -8.82
CA LEU A 2 10.67 -14.93 -7.55
C LEU A 2 10.69 -13.43 -7.85
N ILE A 3 9.80 -12.66 -7.22
CA ILE A 3 9.75 -11.19 -7.38
C ILE A 3 10.31 -10.57 -6.11
N ILE A 4 11.28 -9.68 -6.29
CA ILE A 4 11.87 -8.85 -5.24
C ILE A 4 11.71 -7.40 -5.69
N ASP A 5 11.07 -6.59 -4.85
CA ASP A 5 10.95 -5.15 -5.09
C ASP A 5 12.08 -4.41 -4.35
N GLY A 6 12.74 -3.50 -5.05
CA GLY A 6 13.90 -2.77 -4.53
C GLY A 6 13.56 -1.66 -3.54
N HIS A 7 12.34 -1.10 -3.60
CA HIS A 7 11.91 -0.01 -2.71
C HIS A 7 10.40 0.25 -2.81
N LEU A 8 9.71 0.20 -1.66
CA LEU A 8 8.32 0.60 -1.48
C LEU A 8 8.21 1.52 -0.26
N ASP A 9 7.36 2.54 -0.34
CA ASP A 9 7.17 3.47 0.78
C ASP A 9 6.09 2.97 1.77
N LEU A 10 6.10 1.69 2.16
CA LEU A 10 5.04 1.12 2.99
C LEU A 10 5.03 1.75 4.38
N ALA A 11 6.20 1.90 5.02
CA ALA A 11 6.28 2.52 6.35
C ALA A 11 5.77 3.97 6.34
N TRP A 12 6.10 4.74 5.29
CA TRP A 12 5.61 6.11 5.12
C TRP A 12 4.09 6.15 4.94
N ASN A 13 3.53 5.25 4.13
CA ASN A 13 2.08 5.12 3.94
C ASN A 13 1.35 4.78 5.24
N ALA A 14 1.91 3.87 6.05
CA ALA A 14 1.33 3.51 7.34
C ALA A 14 1.39 4.67 8.33
N LEU A 15 2.56 5.30 8.49
CA LEU A 15 2.78 6.30 9.54
C LEU A 15 2.21 7.68 9.20
N GLN A 16 2.46 8.18 7.99
CA GLN A 16 2.09 9.56 7.63
C GLN A 16 0.64 9.69 7.20
N TRP A 17 0.08 8.64 6.58
CA TRP A 17 -1.31 8.64 6.15
C TRP A 17 -2.23 7.82 7.06
N ASN A 18 -1.69 7.19 8.12
CA ASN A 18 -2.43 6.34 9.05
C ASN A 18 -3.18 5.21 8.33
N ARG A 19 -2.55 4.62 7.31
CA ARG A 19 -3.14 3.52 6.53
C ARG A 19 -2.90 2.20 7.21
N ASP A 20 -3.98 1.44 7.37
CA ASP A 20 -3.89 0.03 7.76
C ASP A 20 -3.50 -0.84 6.56
N LEU A 21 -2.21 -1.17 6.47
CA LEU A 21 -1.67 -1.97 5.36
C LEU A 21 -2.10 -3.44 5.37
N THR A 22 -2.87 -3.88 6.38
CA THR A 22 -3.48 -5.21 6.35
C THR A 22 -4.68 -5.28 5.42
N GLN A 23 -5.23 -4.12 5.01
CA GLN A 23 -6.27 -3.99 4.00
C GLN A 23 -5.68 -3.83 2.60
N SER A 24 -6.45 -4.16 1.56
CA SER A 24 -6.00 -3.99 0.17
C SER A 24 -5.89 -2.51 -0.20
N ALA A 25 -5.00 -2.17 -1.13
CA ALA A 25 -4.89 -0.80 -1.66
C ALA A 25 -6.22 -0.32 -2.25
N HIS A 26 -7.00 -1.22 -2.88
CA HIS A 26 -8.34 -0.90 -3.35
C HIS A 26 -9.26 -0.47 -2.21
N THR A 27 -9.35 -1.25 -1.14
CA THR A 27 -10.16 -0.92 0.05
C THR A 27 -9.75 0.41 0.65
N LEU A 28 -8.45 0.63 0.85
CA LEU A 28 -7.92 1.88 1.39
C LEU A 28 -8.29 3.08 0.51
N ARG A 29 -8.17 2.96 -0.82
CA ARG A 29 -8.57 4.05 -1.73
C ARG A 29 -10.07 4.35 -1.67
N THR A 30 -10.92 3.33 -1.53
CA THR A 30 -12.36 3.52 -1.37
C THR A 30 -12.69 4.24 -0.06
N LEU A 31 -12.04 3.86 1.05
CA LEU A 31 -12.23 4.51 2.35
C LEU A 31 -11.77 5.97 2.32
N GLU A 32 -10.68 6.26 1.61
CA GLU A 32 -10.12 7.60 1.49
C GLU A 32 -10.76 8.46 0.39
N ALA A 33 -11.74 7.95 -0.37
CA ALA A 33 -12.27 8.61 -1.58
C ALA A 33 -12.78 10.03 -1.35
N HIS A 34 -13.27 10.33 -0.15
CA HIS A 34 -13.78 11.64 0.25
C HIS A 34 -12.87 12.36 1.26
N THR A 35 -11.67 11.83 1.51
CA THR A 35 -10.70 12.43 2.41
C THR A 35 -9.91 13.50 1.66
N PRO A 36 -9.96 14.78 2.08
CA PRO A 36 -9.22 15.84 1.41
C PRO A 36 -7.71 15.71 1.66
N GLY A 37 -6.92 16.15 0.69
CA GLY A 37 -5.46 16.25 0.81
C GLY A 37 -4.70 15.49 -0.28
N LYS A 38 -3.48 15.97 -0.58
CA LYS A 38 -2.61 15.35 -1.58
C LYS A 38 -2.21 13.94 -1.14
N GLY A 39 -2.36 12.96 -2.03
CA GLY A 39 -1.97 11.56 -1.77
C GLY A 39 -3.10 10.68 -1.23
N ARG A 40 -4.24 11.25 -0.82
CA ARG A 40 -5.43 10.49 -0.41
C ARG A 40 -6.04 9.73 -1.58
N ALA A 41 -6.45 8.50 -1.33
CA ALA A 41 -6.96 7.56 -2.33
C ALA A 41 -5.99 7.29 -3.50
N LEU A 42 -4.67 7.47 -3.31
CA LEU A 42 -3.64 7.21 -4.33
C LEU A 42 -2.66 6.08 -3.96
N GLY A 43 -2.90 5.35 -2.87
CA GLY A 43 -2.07 4.19 -2.50
C GLY A 43 -2.06 3.12 -3.60
N THR A 44 -0.88 2.60 -3.94
CA THR A 44 -0.70 1.67 -5.08
C THR A 44 -0.77 0.21 -4.66
N VAL A 45 -0.09 -0.15 -3.57
CA VAL A 45 0.01 -1.52 -3.04
C VAL A 45 -0.10 -1.54 -1.52
N ALA A 46 -0.59 -2.67 -0.98
CA ALA A 46 -0.57 -3.01 0.44
C ALA A 46 -0.25 -4.50 0.62
N LEU A 47 -0.17 -5.01 1.86
CA LEU A 47 0.28 -6.38 2.11
C LEU A 47 -0.57 -7.45 1.39
N PRO A 48 -1.92 -7.32 1.30
CA PRO A 48 -2.72 -8.27 0.52
C PRO A 48 -2.39 -8.24 -0.98
N ASP A 49 -2.03 -7.08 -1.54
CA ASP A 49 -1.68 -6.94 -2.95
C ASP A 49 -0.33 -7.57 -3.26
N LEU A 50 0.68 -7.38 -2.38
CA LEU A 50 1.98 -8.04 -2.50
C LEU A 50 1.83 -9.57 -2.47
N ARG A 51 0.99 -10.08 -1.55
CA ARG A 51 0.69 -11.51 -1.45
C ARG A 51 0.01 -12.03 -2.72
N ARG A 52 -0.99 -11.33 -3.23
CA ARG A 52 -1.70 -11.68 -4.47
C ARG A 52 -0.76 -11.66 -5.69
N GLY A 53 0.14 -10.68 -5.75
CA GLY A 53 1.18 -10.57 -6.77
C GLY A 53 2.33 -11.57 -6.63
N ARG A 54 2.36 -12.37 -5.56
CA ARG A 54 3.46 -13.30 -5.23
C ARG A 54 4.82 -12.60 -5.12
N VAL A 55 4.82 -11.37 -4.57
CA VAL A 55 6.05 -10.66 -4.20
C VAL A 55 6.62 -11.30 -2.95
N ALA A 56 7.87 -11.76 -3.03
CA ALA A 56 8.50 -12.54 -1.96
C ALA A 56 9.22 -11.65 -0.94
N LEU A 57 9.80 -10.54 -1.41
CA LEU A 57 10.55 -9.59 -0.61
C LEU A 57 10.37 -8.18 -1.17
N CYS A 58 10.30 -7.19 -0.29
CA CYS A 58 10.43 -5.79 -0.62
C CYS A 58 11.25 -5.08 0.45
N PHE A 59 11.89 -3.98 0.09
CA PHE A 59 12.44 -3.00 1.03
C PHE A 59 11.37 -1.91 1.21
N ALA A 60 10.99 -1.61 2.45
CA ALA A 60 9.69 -1.03 2.81
C ALA A 60 9.77 0.14 3.81
#